data_AF-A0A4U1BBJ0-F1
#
_entry.id   AF-A0A4U1BBJ0-F1
#
_cell.length_a   1.000
_cell.length_b   1.000
_cell.length_c   1.000
_cell.angle_alpha   90.00
_cell.angle_beta   90.00
_cell.angle_gamma   90.00
#
_symmetry.space_group_name_H-M   'P 1'
#
loop_
_entity.id
_entity.type
_entity.pdbx_description
1 polymer ?
#
loop_
_entity_poly.entity_id
_entity_poly.type
_entity_poly.pdbx_seq_one_letter_code
_entity_poly.pdbx_strand_id
1 'polypeptide(L)'
;MKDLQLEFFDIPSPCKGVCKSDDRGYCQGCFRTRDERFGWLNFTNAEKQRVIKLCQQREKRRNQPKKVVAEATSRQPEQASLLDTPASDLLDSKVSSNDFDDFEL
;
A
#
# COMPACT_ATOMS: atom_id res chain seq x y z
N MET A 1 -10.65 20.15 3.91
CA MET A 1 -11.53 20.27 5.09
C MET A 1 -12.17 18.91 5.34
N LYS A 2 -11.54 18.01 6.12
CA LYS A 2 -12.12 16.68 6.35
C LYS A 2 -11.78 16.15 7.75
N ASP A 3 -11.97 16.99 8.77
CA ASP A 3 -11.51 16.67 10.13
C ASP A 3 -12.49 17.11 11.25
N LEU A 4 -13.79 17.27 10.98
CA LEU A 4 -14.76 17.74 12.01
C LEU A 4 -15.87 16.74 12.37
N GLN A 5 -15.68 15.46 12.06
CA GLN A 5 -16.70 14.43 12.36
C GLN A 5 -16.15 13.20 13.10
N LEU A 6 -14.84 13.15 13.39
CA LEU A 6 -14.17 12.01 14.02
C LEU A 6 -13.98 12.13 15.53
N GLU A 7 -14.52 13.18 16.16
CA GLU A 7 -14.34 13.50 17.59
C GLU A 7 -15.34 12.78 18.51
N PHE A 8 -16.30 12.02 17.96
CA PHE A 8 -17.38 11.44 18.79
C PHE A 8 -17.17 9.97 19.20
N PHE A 9 -16.28 9.25 18.52
CA PHE A 9 -16.10 7.81 18.77
C PHE A 9 -14.74 7.51 19.38
N ASP A 10 -14.78 6.93 20.59
CA ASP A 10 -13.60 6.40 21.24
C ASP A 10 -12.94 5.32 20.38
N ILE A 11 -11.62 5.42 20.23
CA ILE A 11 -10.87 4.45 19.44
C ILE A 11 -10.64 3.19 20.28
N PRO A 12 -11.17 2.03 19.85
CA PRO A 12 -11.03 0.80 20.60
C PRO A 12 -9.58 0.31 20.59
N SER A 13 -9.17 -0.35 21.66
CA SER A 13 -7.84 -0.95 21.74
C SER A 13 -7.76 -2.21 20.85
N PRO A 14 -6.67 -2.43 20.10
CA PRO A 14 -6.45 -3.63 19.28
C PRO A 14 -5.99 -4.84 20.12
N CYS A 15 -6.24 -4.85 21.43
CA CYS A 15 -5.75 -5.90 22.32
C CYS A 15 -6.61 -7.17 22.18
N LYS A 16 -5.98 -8.31 21.90
CA LYS A 16 -6.65 -9.63 21.79
C LYS A 16 -6.54 -10.46 23.08
N GLY A 17 -6.24 -9.83 24.23
CA GLY A 17 -6.07 -10.52 25.52
C GLY A 17 -4.78 -11.34 25.67
N VAL A 18 -3.91 -11.38 24.65
CA VAL A 18 -2.63 -12.08 24.70
C VAL A 18 -1.50 -11.09 24.91
N CYS A 19 -0.88 -11.11 26.09
CA CYS A 19 0.26 -10.24 26.44
C CYS A 19 1.58 -11.03 26.50
N LYS A 20 1.96 -11.66 25.38
CA LYS A 20 3.26 -12.32 25.24
C LYS A 20 4.17 -11.49 24.33
N SER A 21 5.38 -11.21 24.77
CA SER A 21 6.38 -10.51 23.96
C SER A 21 7.06 -11.50 23.00
N ASP A 22 7.33 -11.03 21.78
CA ASP A 22 8.18 -11.67 20.79
C ASP A 22 9.66 -11.34 21.06
N ASP A 23 10.57 -12.09 20.43
CA ASP A 23 12.03 -11.87 20.53
C ASP A 23 12.43 -10.47 20.04
N ARG A 24 11.61 -9.89 19.15
CA ARG A 24 11.78 -8.52 18.60
C ARG A 24 11.17 -7.43 19.50
N GLY A 25 10.58 -7.78 20.64
CA GLY A 25 9.99 -6.82 21.59
C GLY A 25 8.56 -6.36 21.26
N TYR A 26 7.87 -7.01 20.32
CA TYR A 26 6.46 -6.73 19.99
C TYR A 26 5.52 -7.70 20.68
N CYS A 27 4.28 -7.28 20.97
CA CYS A 27 3.25 -8.18 21.45
C CYS A 27 2.82 -9.19 20.37
N GLN A 28 2.78 -10.48 20.67
CA GLN A 28 2.40 -11.54 19.72
C GLN A 28 0.96 -11.41 19.19
N GLY A 29 0.06 -10.86 20.01
CA GLY A 29 -1.36 -10.71 19.68
C GLY A 29 -1.70 -9.38 18.99
N CYS A 30 -1.28 -8.26 19.58
CA CYS A 30 -1.65 -6.92 19.10
C CYS A 30 -0.52 -6.15 18.42
N PHE A 31 0.69 -6.71 18.33
CA PHE A 31 1.86 -6.11 17.64
C PHE A 31 2.31 -4.74 18.16
N ARG A 32 1.86 -4.35 19.35
CA ARG A 32 2.34 -3.17 20.05
C ARG A 32 3.72 -3.36 20.64
N THR A 33 4.49 -2.28 20.68
CA THR A 33 5.70 -2.22 21.51
C THR A 33 5.33 -2.09 22.98
N ARG A 34 6.32 -2.28 23.86
CA ARG A 34 6.15 -2.06 25.30
C ARG A 34 5.69 -0.63 25.60
N ASP A 35 6.30 0.36 24.97
CA ASP A 35 6.02 1.79 25.22
C ASP A 35 4.61 2.17 24.73
N GLU A 36 4.18 1.65 23.58
CA GLU A 36 2.83 1.87 23.05
C GLU A 36 1.74 1.28 23.97
N ARG A 37 2.04 0.22 24.74
CA ARG A 37 1.08 -0.34 25.71
C ARG A 37 0.95 0.57 26.93
N PHE A 38 2.07 1.01 27.51
CA PHE A 38 2.05 1.89 28.68
C PHE A 38 1.50 3.28 28.34
N GLY A 39 1.81 3.81 27.15
CA GLY A 39 1.34 5.12 26.69
C GLY A 39 -0.12 5.16 26.22
N TRP A 40 -0.81 4.03 26.08
CA TRP A 40 -2.12 3.97 25.42
C TRP A 40 -3.19 4.89 26.05
N LEU A 41 -3.19 5.01 27.38
CA LEU A 41 -4.13 5.86 28.10
C LEU A 41 -3.85 7.35 27.90
N ASN A 42 -2.59 7.72 27.63
CA ASN A 42 -2.15 9.10 27.48
C ASN A 42 -2.17 9.58 26.01
N PHE A 43 -2.41 8.69 25.06
CA PHE A 43 -2.42 9.04 23.64
C PHE A 43 -3.68 9.79 23.23
N THR A 44 -3.49 10.79 22.38
CA THR A 44 -4.56 11.47 21.64
C THR A 44 -5.26 10.50 20.69
N ASN A 45 -6.47 10.83 20.25
CA ASN A 45 -7.20 10.00 19.29
C ASN A 45 -6.40 9.80 17.98
N ALA A 46 -5.73 10.84 17.49
CA ALA A 46 -4.85 10.74 16.32
C ALA A 46 -3.68 9.76 16.54
N GLU A 47 -3.05 9.78 17.71
CA GLU A 47 -1.99 8.83 18.07
C GLU A 47 -2.51 7.41 18.19
N LYS A 48 -3.68 7.23 18.82
CA LYS A 48 -4.31 5.92 18.95
C LYS A 48 -4.53 5.27 17.59
N GLN A 49 -5.02 6.03 16.61
CA GLN A 49 -5.17 5.57 15.22
C GLN A 49 -3.83 5.24 14.56
N ARG A 50 -2.81 6.08 14.76
CA ARG A 50 -1.45 5.81 14.22
C ARG A 50 -0.90 4.50 14.75
N VAL A 51 -0.99 4.25 16.05
CA VAL A 51 -0.54 3.00 16.68
C VAL A 51 -1.27 1.81 16.10
N ILE A 52 -2.59 1.88 15.91
CA ILE A 52 -3.36 0.79 15.30
C ILE A 52 -2.89 0.50 13.87
N LYS A 53 -2.70 1.54 13.04
CA LYS A 53 -2.17 1.39 11.67
C LYS A 53 -0.78 0.72 11.66
N LEU A 54 0.11 1.12 12.57
CA LEU A 54 1.43 0.51 12.73
C LEU A 54 1.34 -0.97 13.14
N CYS A 55 0.44 -1.31 14.07
CA CYS A 55 0.22 -2.69 14.50
C CYS A 55 -0.23 -3.57 13.32
N GLN A 56 -1.17 -3.09 12.51
CA GLN A 56 -1.61 -3.80 11.29
C GLN A 56 -0.48 -3.94 10.26
N GLN A 57 0.35 -2.92 10.10
CA GLN A 57 1.50 -2.99 9.19
C GLN A 57 2.54 -4.02 9.67
N ARG A 58 2.80 -4.08 10.98
CA ARG A 58 3.69 -5.08 11.60
C ARG A 58 3.12 -6.49 11.43
N GLU A 59 1.81 -6.67 11.62
CA GLU A 59 1.11 -7.93 11.39
C GLU A 59 1.24 -8.40 9.94
N LYS A 60 0.99 -7.50 8.97
CA LYS A 60 1.15 -7.80 7.54
C LYS A 60 2.59 -8.23 7.22
N ARG A 61 3.60 -7.52 7.72
CA ARG A 61 5.01 -7.89 7.50
C ARG A 61 5.39 -9.24 8.12
N ARG A 62 4.79 -9.61 9.25
CA ARG A 62 5.01 -10.92 9.88
C ARG A 62 4.34 -12.05 9.08
N ASN A 63 3.15 -11.81 8.57
CA ASN A 63 2.34 -12.82 7.88
C ASN A 63 2.60 -12.88 6.36
N GLN A 64 3.36 -11.95 5.79
CA GLN A 64 3.69 -11.98 4.36
C GLN A 64 4.58 -13.20 4.06
N PRO A 65 4.17 -14.07 3.12
CA PRO A 65 5.06 -15.12 2.64
C PRO A 65 6.27 -14.44 1.99
N LYS A 66 7.48 -14.87 2.36
CA LYS A 66 8.69 -14.46 1.64
C LYS A 66 8.50 -14.90 0.19
N LYS A 67 8.15 -13.97 -0.70
CA LYS A 67 8.39 -14.17 -2.13
C LYS A 67 9.89 -14.34 -2.24
N VAL A 68 10.31 -15.59 -2.41
CA VAL A 68 11.66 -15.92 -2.87
C VAL A 68 11.77 -15.20 -4.20
N VAL A 69 12.49 -14.07 -4.21
CA VAL A 69 12.86 -13.40 -5.44
C VAL A 69 13.86 -14.33 -6.07
N ALA A 70 13.36 -15.24 -6.92
CA ALA A 70 14.18 -15.88 -7.92
C ALA A 70 14.70 -14.77 -8.82
N GLU A 71 15.93 -14.34 -8.55
CA GLU A 71 16.97 -13.97 -9.51
C GLU A 71 16.45 -13.65 -10.91
N ALA A 72 15.86 -12.46 -11.06
CA ALA A 72 15.71 -11.83 -12.37
C ALA A 72 17.04 -11.17 -12.70
N THR A 73 17.93 -11.96 -13.30
CA THR A 73 19.03 -11.55 -14.17
C THR A 73 18.71 -10.23 -14.88
N SER A 74 19.63 -9.28 -14.72
CA SER A 74 19.84 -8.05 -15.51
C SER A 74 18.86 -7.83 -16.67
N ARG A 75 17.95 -6.86 -16.51
CA ARG A 75 17.43 -6.09 -17.64
C ARG A 75 17.67 -4.64 -17.33
N GLN A 76 18.68 -4.06 -17.96
CA GLN A 76 18.80 -2.61 -18.00
C GLN A 76 17.53 -2.04 -18.64
N PRO A 77 17.02 -0.88 -18.18
CA PRO A 77 16.05 -0.14 -18.97
C PRO A 77 16.82 0.44 -20.16
N GLU A 78 16.97 -0.33 -21.23
CA GLU A 78 17.48 0.22 -22.48
C GLU A 78 16.42 1.17 -23.02
N GLN A 79 16.67 2.47 -22.90
CA GLN A 79 15.81 3.48 -23.48
C GLN A 79 15.90 3.35 -24.99
N ALA A 80 14.76 3.11 -25.65
CA ALA A 80 14.68 3.16 -27.10
C ALA A 80 15.19 4.54 -27.57
N SER A 81 16.16 4.53 -28.48
CA SER A 81 16.84 5.74 -28.92
C SER A 81 15.91 6.54 -29.83
N LEU A 82 15.86 7.86 -29.65
CA LEU A 82 14.98 8.79 -30.38
C LEU A 82 15.21 8.81 -31.91
N LEU A 83 16.26 8.14 -32.40
CA LEU A 83 16.65 8.09 -33.81
C LEU A 83 16.29 6.77 -34.51
N ASP A 84 15.61 5.83 -33.84
CA ASP A 84 15.07 4.66 -34.52
C ASP A 84 13.87 5.06 -35.40
N THR A 85 14.11 5.18 -36.70
CA THR A 85 13.04 5.29 -37.69
C THR A 85 12.30 3.95 -37.75
N PRO A 86 10.97 3.89 -37.54
CA PRO A 86 10.24 2.65 -37.76
C PRO A 86 10.35 2.30 -39.24
N ALA A 87 10.83 1.08 -39.52
CA ALA A 87 10.93 0.53 -40.86
C ALA A 87 9.55 0.63 -41.55
N SER A 88 9.48 1.50 -42.54
CA SER A 88 8.38 1.57 -43.49
C SER A 88 8.37 0.29 -44.30
N ASP A 89 7.30 -0.49 -44.24
CA ASP A 89 6.90 -1.30 -45.39
C ASP A 89 5.39 -1.60 -45.38
N LEU A 90 4.77 -1.13 -46.47
CA LEU A 90 3.57 -1.65 -47.14
C LEU A 90 2.19 -1.19 -46.66
N LEU A 91 1.73 -0.14 -47.36
CA LEU A 91 0.33 0.16 -47.68
C LEU A 91 -0.32 -1.04 -48.41
N ASP A 92 -1.61 -1.35 -48.15
CA ASP A 92 -2.65 -0.81 -49.04
C ASP A 92 -4.11 -1.09 -48.60
N SER A 93 -4.87 0.00 -48.62
CA SER A 93 -6.29 0.13 -49.01
C SER A 93 -7.38 -0.78 -48.40
N LYS A 94 -8.23 -0.21 -47.52
CA LYS A 94 -9.64 0.12 -47.84
C LYS A 94 -10.38 0.65 -46.61
N VAL A 95 -11.29 1.60 -46.89
CA VAL A 95 -12.43 2.03 -46.06
C VAL A 95 -12.06 2.92 -44.88
N SER A 96 -12.80 3.96 -44.53
CA SER A 96 -13.60 4.95 -45.26
C SER A 96 -13.69 6.09 -44.27
N SER A 97 -13.70 7.32 -44.78
CA SER A 97 -14.02 8.51 -43.99
C SER A 97 -15.32 8.28 -43.21
N ASN A 98 -15.33 8.73 -41.94
CA ASN A 98 -16.47 8.96 -41.04
C ASN A 98 -16.71 7.88 -39.97
N ASP A 99 -16.06 8.07 -38.81
CA ASP A 99 -16.59 7.68 -37.49
C ASP A 99 -16.00 8.62 -36.42
N PHE A 100 -16.38 9.91 -36.48
CA PHE A 100 -15.97 10.93 -35.48
C PHE A 100 -17.16 11.63 -34.81
N ASP A 101 -18.41 11.21 -35.02
CA ASP A 101 -19.56 11.85 -34.37
C ASP A 101 -20.48 10.80 -33.73
N ASP A 102 -20.06 10.29 -32.57
CA ASP A 102 -20.96 9.71 -31.55
C ASP A 102 -20.48 10.18 -30.16
N PHE A 103 -20.64 11.49 -29.91
CA PHE A 103 -20.61 12.09 -28.58
C PHE A 103 -21.90 12.91 -28.43
N GLU A 104 -23.02 12.23 -28.21
CA GLU A 104 -24.23 12.85 -27.65
C GLU A 104 -24.16 12.86 -26.12
N LEU A 105 -24.68 13.96 -25.58
CA LEU A 105 -24.55 14.52 -24.24
C LEU A 105 -25.09 13.63 -23.11
#